data_AF-A0A966ME92-F1
#
_entry.id   AF-A0A966ME92-F1
#
_cell.length_a   1.000
_cell.length_b   1.000
_cell.length_c   1.000
_cell.angle_alpha   90.00
_cell.angle_beta   90.00
_cell.angle_gamma   90.00
#
_symmetry.space_group_name_H-M   'P 1'
#
loop_
_entity.id
_entity.type
_entity.pdbx_description
1 polymer ?
#
loop_
_entity_poly.entity_id
_entity_poly.type
_entity_poly.pdbx_seq_one_letter_code
_entity_poly.pdbx_strand_id
1 'polypeptide(L)' 'MAKPIDTISQTQVLAALFSPAFPIGAFSYSHGIEAAIAARDVVDAATAHDWIETILLGGSGRNDAI' A
#
# COMPACT_ATOMS: atom_id res chain seq x y z
N MET A 1 11.37 -35.28 -0.02
CA MET A 1 10.63 -35.18 1.27
C MET A 1 10.70 -33.73 1.71
N ALA A 2 9.61 -32.97 1.58
CA ALA A 2 9.60 -31.53 1.87
C ALA A 2 9.83 -31.29 3.37
N LYS A 3 10.74 -30.37 3.70
CA LYS A 3 11.05 -29.96 5.08
C LYS A 3 9.77 -29.36 5.72
N PRO A 4 9.43 -29.70 6.97
CA PRO A 4 8.32 -29.05 7.68
C PRO A 4 8.52 -27.55 7.63
N ILE A 5 7.51 -26.85 7.12
CA ILE A 5 7.53 -25.41 7.01
C ILE A 5 7.41 -24.85 8.42
N ASP A 6 8.48 -24.26 8.93
CA ASP A 6 8.48 -23.60 10.22
C ASP A 6 7.70 -22.27 10.10
N THR A 7 6.51 -22.22 10.67
CA THR A 7 5.60 -21.07 10.64
C THR A 7 6.25 -19.80 11.20
N ILE A 8 7.17 -19.94 12.17
CA ILE A 8 7.91 -18.80 12.74
C ILE A 8 8.85 -18.22 11.67
N SER A 9 9.56 -19.08 10.95
CA SER A 9 10.42 -18.68 9.83
C SER A 9 9.64 -18.01 8.68
N GLN A 10 8.43 -18.49 8.35
CA GLN A 10 7.62 -17.87 7.29
C GLN A 10 7.09 -16.49 7.69
N THR A 11 6.63 -16.35 8.93
CA THR A 11 6.09 -15.07 9.42
C THR A 11 7.17 -13.99 9.39
N GLN A 12 8.40 -14.34 9.73
CA GLN A 12 9.56 -13.44 9.64
C GLN A 12 9.88 -13.02 8.20
N VAL A 13 9.75 -13.93 7.24
CA VAL A 13 9.93 -13.60 5.81
C VAL A 13 8.86 -12.62 5.34
N LEU A 14 7.58 -12.84 5.68
CA LEU A 14 6.51 -11.91 5.33
C LEU A 14 6.70 -10.53 5.98
N ALA A 15 7.11 -10.49 7.24
CA ALA A 15 7.40 -9.24 7.94
C ALA A 15 8.54 -8.44 7.28
N ALA A 16 9.57 -9.13 6.77
CA ALA A 16 10.64 -8.49 6.02
C ALA A 16 10.16 -7.93 4.67
N LEU A 17 9.32 -8.67 3.94
CA LEU A 17 8.80 -8.27 2.63
C LEU A 17 7.82 -7.10 2.70
N PHE A 18 6.94 -7.06 3.71
CA PHE A 18 5.94 -6.00 3.87
C PHE A 18 6.41 -4.82 4.73
N SER A 19 7.69 -4.80 5.10
CA SER A 19 8.26 -3.68 5.85
C SER A 19 8.31 -2.41 5.01
N PRO A 20 7.90 -1.24 5.53
CA PRO A 20 8.12 0.05 4.88
C PRO A 20 9.61 0.36 4.62
N ALA A 21 10.52 -0.30 5.34
CA ALA A 21 11.96 -0.17 5.14
C ALA A 21 12.51 -1.06 4.00
N PHE A 22 11.66 -1.85 3.33
CA PHE A 22 12.09 -2.70 2.23
C PHE A 22 12.56 -1.84 1.04
N PRO A 23 13.78 -2.03 0.51
CA PRO A 23 14.47 -1.05 -0.32
C PRO A 23 14.06 -1.10 -1.81
N ILE A 24 12.76 -1.01 -2.08
CA ILE A 24 12.19 -1.00 -3.44
C ILE A 24 11.67 0.38 -3.88
N GLY A 25 11.68 1.37 -2.97
CA GLY A 25 11.04 2.66 -3.19
C GLY A 25 9.52 2.55 -2.96
N ALA A 26 9.08 2.77 -1.73
CA ALA A 26 7.69 2.59 -1.31
C ALA A 26 6.83 3.84 -1.61
N PHE A 27 6.72 4.22 -2.89
CA PHE A 27 5.89 5.33 -3.35
C PHE A 27 4.75 4.89 -4.28
N SER A 28 4.56 3.58 -4.46
CA SER A 28 3.38 3.06 -5.16
C SER A 28 2.13 3.67 -4.55
N TYR A 29 1.21 4.10 -5.42
CA TYR A 29 -0.08 4.72 -5.06
C TYR A 29 -0.02 6.13 -4.47
N SER A 30 1.14 6.80 -4.45
CA SER A 30 1.23 8.22 -4.09
C SER A 30 0.85 9.17 -5.23
N HIS A 31 0.65 8.65 -6.44
CA HIS A 31 0.37 9.49 -7.61
C HIS A 31 -0.86 10.35 -7.38
N GLY A 32 -0.79 11.60 -7.85
CA GLY A 32 -1.93 12.51 -7.82
C GLY A 32 -2.33 13.04 -6.44
N ILE A 33 -1.73 12.60 -5.33
CA ILE A 33 -2.09 13.14 -4.00
C ILE A 33 -1.68 14.61 -3.87
N GLU A 34 -0.52 15.00 -4.40
CA GLU A 34 -0.10 16.41 -4.36
C GLU A 34 -1.05 17.29 -5.19
N ALA A 35 -1.56 16.77 -6.31
CA ALA A 35 -2.55 17.46 -7.13
C ALA A 35 -3.90 17.56 -6.42
N ALA A 36 -4.37 16.49 -5.76
CA ALA A 36 -5.61 16.49 -4.98
C ALA A 36 -5.56 17.47 -3.79
N ILE A 37 -4.40 17.56 -3.12
CA ILE A 37 -4.18 18.58 -2.08
C ILE A 37 -4.20 19.99 -2.68
N ALA A 38 -3.49 20.21 -3.79
CA ALA A 38 -3.46 21.51 -4.46
C ALA A 38 -4.85 21.96 -4.94
N ALA A 39 -5.69 21.02 -5.37
CA ALA A 39 -7.09 21.24 -5.76
C ALA A 39 -8.05 21.44 -4.57
N ARG A 40 -7.58 21.20 -3.33
CA ARG A 40 -8.38 21.18 -2.09
C ARG A 40 -9.41 20.03 -2.03
N ASP A 41 -9.17 18.95 -2.76
CA ASP A 41 -9.96 17.72 -2.66
C ASP A 41 -9.55 16.91 -1.41
N VAL A 42 -8.29 17.02 -0.97
CA VAL A 42 -7.77 16.43 0.27
C VAL A 42 -7.29 17.54 1.20
N VAL A 43 -8.04 17.81 2.26
CA VAL A 43 -7.81 18.94 3.19
C VAL A 43 -7.75 18.53 4.65
N ASP A 44 -8.15 17.30 4.96
CA ASP A 44 -8.19 16.74 6.30
C ASP A 44 -8.12 15.21 6.27
N ALA A 45 -8.20 14.58 7.44
CA ALA A 45 -8.12 13.13 7.55
C ALA A 45 -9.30 12.40 6.89
N ALA A 46 -10.51 13.00 6.87
CA ALA A 46 -11.69 12.39 6.28
C ALA A 46 -11.58 12.36 4.75
N THR A 47 -11.24 13.50 4.16
CA THR A 47 -11.01 13.61 2.71
C THR A 47 -9.79 12.79 2.25
N ALA A 48 -8.75 12.66 3.07
CA ALA A 48 -7.63 11.76 2.80
C ALA A 48 -8.06 10.29 2.80
N HIS A 49 -8.90 9.88 3.75
CA HIS A 49 -9.46 8.54 3.80
C HIS A 49 -10.25 8.21 2.52
N ASP A 50 -11.15 9.10 2.10
CA ASP A 50 -11.99 8.90 0.92
C ASP A 50 -11.14 8.82 -0.37
N TRP A 51 -10.07 9.60 -0.45
CA TRP A 51 -9.10 9.53 -1.54
C TRP A 51 -8.37 8.18 -1.59
N ILE A 52 -7.92 7.66 -0.42
CA ILE A 52 -7.28 6.34 -0.33
C ILE A 52 -8.27 5.24 -0.73
N GLU A 53 -9.51 5.30 -0.24
CA GLU A 53 -10.56 4.33 -0.60
C GLU A 53 -10.79 4.30 -2.11
N THR A 54 -10.87 5.47 -2.74
CA THR A 54 -11.01 5.59 -4.19
C THR A 54 -9.88 4.88 -4.93
N ILE A 55 -8.63 5.08 -4.51
CA ILE A 55 -7.47 4.42 -5.11
C ILE A 55 -7.49 2.91 -4.93
N LEU A 56 -7.88 2.43 -3.75
CA LEU A 56 -7.90 1.00 -3.43
C LEU A 56 -9.03 0.26 -4.17
N LEU A 57 -10.21 0.87 -4.26
CA LEU A 57 -11.40 0.19 -4.78
C LEU A 57 -11.61 0.39 -6.28
N GLY A 58 -11.21 1.54 -6.81
CA GLY A 58 -11.45 1.95 -8.20
C GLY A 58 -10.22 2.41 -8.97
N GLY A 59 -9.07 2.57 -8.31
CA GLY A 59 -7.85 3.09 -8.92
C GLY A 59 -6.75 2.04 -9.10
N SER A 60 -5.50 2.51 -9.03
CA SER A 60 -4.31 1.67 -9.23
C SER A 60 -4.17 0.54 -8.21
N GLY A 61 -4.65 0.73 -6.97
CA GLY A 61 -4.61 -0.33 -5.96
C GLY A 61 -5.45 -1.54 -6.37
N ARG A 62 -6.57 -1.31 -7.05
CA ARG A 62 -7.38 -2.37 -7.64
C ARG A 62 -6.66 -3.04 -8.80
N ASN A 63 -6.04 -2.26 -9.70
CA ASN A 63 -5.37 -2.79 -10.89
C ASN A 63 -4.24 -3.77 -10.54
N ASP A 64 -3.53 -3.54 -9.44
CA ASP A 64 -2.46 -4.43 -8.99
C ASP A 64 -2.98 -5.72 -8.33
N ALA A 65 -4.26 -5.73 -7.93
CA ALA A 65 -4.88 -6.83 -7.20
C ALA A 65 -5.61 -7.87 -8.08
N ILE A 66 -5.87 -7.55 -9.36
CA ILE A 66 -6.62 -8.40 -10.31
C ILE A 66 -5.73 -8.92 -11.44
#